data_AF-A0A266Q2W4-F1
#
_entry.id   AF-A0A266Q2W4-F1
#
_cell.length_a   1.000
_cell.length_b   1.000
_cell.length_c   1.000
_cell.angle_alpha   90.00
_cell.angle_beta   90.00
_cell.angle_gamma   90.00
#
_symmetry.space_group_name_H-M   'P 1'
#
loop_
_entity.id
_entity.type
_entity.pdbx_description
1 polymer ?
#
loop_
_entity_poly.entity_id
_entity_poly.type
_entity_poly.pdbx_seq_one_letter_code
_entity_poly.pdbx_strand_id
1 'polypeptide(L)'
;MNPLSDNTISGAHARTTLTDTNNRQHFVGEPLQDIPTPGNSAQKHQVVVIGGGPAGSVAATRLAQAGVDVLVLEREQFPRFHIGESLLPNGNRILKEIGVWEKVAAAGFIEKRGAQFTLADRSRTVRNVFAQGWVKGLDMTYQVERARFDEILLRHADSCGAQVWEQCPVTKVTRTTNGWQIEANHAGQAQLINADWVIDASGRHCVMGRAMKLAKSALPYPGRMAVFNHFEHMQRDEGEQAGDVIVLRLEHAWFWAIPISPTVTSVGVVLQKNGGRAKDESWEQLFWRKVKESPFLTQALAQATPLGDYRIESDYSFSHETFAAERCLLVGDAASFIDPVFSSGVYLALESGLLAADQIAAALKKSPSPQRETKLYAAYTHSLKTQIGTMRQLIDAYYDNSACEVFMSPRPTLSLPQAINSVLAGSLKPGFPVRWRLWLFKQICKLQKKRPLVPPIVWQAPDEPMTTTESSVRH
;
A
#
# COMPACT_ATOMS: atom_id res chain seq x y z
N MET A 1 29.04 58.56 -6.37
CA MET A 1 28.60 57.22 -5.94
C MET A 1 27.26 56.99 -6.60
N ASN A 2 27.31 56.40 -7.80
CA ASN A 2 26.16 56.25 -8.69
C ASN A 2 25.50 54.89 -8.52
N PRO A 3 24.17 54.84 -8.53
CA PRO A 3 23.38 53.71 -9.03
C PRO A 3 22.97 53.92 -10.51
N LEU A 4 22.65 52.79 -11.16
CA LEU A 4 21.66 52.53 -12.23
C LEU A 4 21.63 53.42 -13.50
N SER A 5 21.75 52.78 -14.68
CA SER A 5 20.65 52.50 -15.64
C SER A 5 21.07 52.53 -17.13
N ASP A 6 20.48 51.57 -17.87
CA ASP A 6 19.98 51.63 -19.25
C ASP A 6 20.86 51.55 -20.52
N ASN A 7 20.48 50.54 -21.33
CA ASN A 7 20.30 50.47 -22.79
C ASN A 7 20.77 51.65 -23.67
N THR A 8 21.39 51.34 -24.81
CA THR A 8 20.77 51.46 -26.16
C THR A 8 21.77 51.16 -27.31
N ILE A 9 21.20 50.67 -28.41
CA ILE A 9 21.81 50.29 -29.69
C ILE A 9 21.89 51.51 -30.63
N SER A 10 22.98 51.65 -31.41
CA SER A 10 23.06 52.20 -32.78
C SER A 10 24.55 52.41 -33.10
N GLY A 11 25.15 52.13 -34.27
CA GLY A 11 24.68 51.74 -35.59
C GLY A 11 25.86 52.00 -36.55
N ALA A 12 25.97 51.26 -37.66
CA ALA A 12 26.56 51.76 -38.91
C ALA A 12 26.54 50.67 -39.99
N HIS A 13 25.91 51.02 -41.10
CA HIS A 13 25.78 50.25 -42.32
C HIS A 13 27.12 50.12 -43.08
N ALA A 14 27.40 48.93 -43.60
CA ALA A 14 28.16 48.76 -44.84
C ALA A 14 27.36 47.85 -45.77
N ARG A 15 26.87 48.45 -46.87
CA ARG A 15 26.24 47.76 -47.99
C ARG A 15 27.34 47.07 -48.80
N THR A 16 27.15 45.80 -49.13
CA THR A 16 27.81 45.22 -50.31
C THR A 16 26.80 44.35 -51.03
N THR A 17 26.54 44.77 -52.26
CA THR A 17 25.68 44.20 -53.30
C THR A 17 26.06 42.76 -53.64
N LEU A 18 25.10 41.85 -53.63
CA LEU A 18 25.19 40.62 -54.41
C LEU A 18 23.89 40.42 -55.19
N THR A 19 24.05 40.45 -56.50
CA THR A 19 23.09 40.18 -57.55
C THR A 19 22.62 38.74 -57.52
N ASP A 20 21.31 38.63 -57.64
CA ASP A 20 20.52 37.42 -57.84
C ASP A 20 20.95 36.71 -59.15
N THR A 21 21.41 35.46 -59.05
CA THR A 21 21.36 34.53 -60.19
C THR A 21 21.01 33.14 -59.68
N ASN A 22 19.78 32.74 -59.99
CA ASN A 22 19.25 31.39 -59.91
C ASN A 22 20.19 30.38 -60.58
N ASN A 23 20.65 29.38 -59.84
CA ASN A 23 21.01 28.10 -60.44
C ASN A 23 20.56 26.95 -59.53
N ARG A 24 19.43 26.33 -59.88
CA ARG A 24 18.94 25.08 -59.27
C ARG A 24 19.82 23.94 -59.77
N GLN A 25 20.65 23.39 -58.90
CA GLN A 25 21.20 22.05 -59.07
C GLN A 25 20.81 21.19 -57.86
N HIS A 26 20.14 20.08 -58.16
CA HIS A 26 19.76 19.04 -57.22
C HIS A 26 21.01 18.37 -56.64
N PHE A 27 21.32 18.66 -55.38
CA PHE A 27 22.18 17.80 -54.56
C PHE A 27 21.30 16.82 -53.80
N VAL A 28 21.39 15.54 -54.16
CA VAL A 28 20.94 14.44 -53.32
C VAL A 28 21.91 14.38 -52.14
N GLY A 29 21.50 14.92 -51.00
CA GLY A 29 22.28 14.81 -49.76
C GLY A 29 22.25 13.37 -49.26
N GLU A 30 23.42 12.76 -49.09
CA GLU A 30 23.55 11.56 -48.27
C GLU A 30 23.01 11.85 -46.86
N PRO A 31 22.39 10.86 -46.19
CA PRO A 31 21.90 11.04 -44.84
C PRO A 31 23.10 11.37 -43.93
N LEU A 32 22.99 12.49 -43.23
CA LEU A 32 23.91 12.90 -42.17
C LEU A 32 24.11 11.72 -41.21
N GLN A 33 25.34 11.20 -41.15
CA GLN A 33 25.74 10.29 -40.09
C GLN A 33 25.69 11.08 -38.77
N ASP A 34 24.82 10.64 -37.87
CA ASP A 34 24.76 11.17 -36.50
C ASP A 34 26.13 11.03 -35.84
N ILE A 35 26.75 12.17 -35.52
CA ILE A 35 27.95 12.23 -34.72
C ILE A 35 27.54 11.90 -33.27
N PRO A 36 28.05 10.82 -32.65
CA PRO A 36 27.69 10.49 -31.28
C PRO A 36 28.23 11.58 -30.35
N THR A 37 27.33 12.22 -29.60
CA THR A 37 27.72 13.07 -28.47
C THR A 37 28.31 12.18 -27.38
N PRO A 38 29.54 12.43 -26.87
CA PRO A 38 30.11 11.59 -25.82
C PRO A 38 29.43 11.90 -24.47
N GLY A 39 28.95 10.86 -23.80
CA GLY A 39 29.00 10.81 -22.33
C GLY A 39 27.71 10.62 -21.53
N ASN A 40 26.80 9.70 -21.89
CA ASN A 40 26.12 8.86 -20.89
C ASN A 40 25.59 7.58 -21.57
N SER A 41 26.44 6.55 -21.72
CA SER A 41 25.97 5.26 -22.21
C SER A 41 24.95 4.70 -21.22
N ALA A 42 23.70 4.50 -21.67
CA ALA A 42 22.63 4.03 -20.80
C ALA A 42 23.01 2.71 -20.10
N GLN A 43 22.95 2.69 -18.77
CA GLN A 43 23.21 1.47 -18.00
C GLN A 43 22.12 0.45 -18.30
N LYS A 44 22.49 -0.82 -18.52
CA LYS A 44 21.52 -1.87 -18.86
C LYS A 44 21.41 -2.85 -17.70
N HIS A 45 20.17 -3.11 -17.26
CA HIS A 45 19.84 -4.16 -16.31
C HIS A 45 18.82 -5.16 -16.87
N GLN A 46 18.82 -6.39 -16.36
CA GLN A 46 17.78 -7.35 -16.70
C GLN A 46 16.44 -6.95 -16.10
N VAL A 47 16.44 -6.48 -14.85
CA VAL A 47 15.22 -6.03 -14.16
C VAL A 47 15.48 -4.71 -13.44
N VAL A 48 14.58 -3.74 -13.62
CA VAL A 48 14.51 -2.56 -12.76
C VAL A 48 13.26 -2.64 -11.88
N VAL A 49 13.44 -2.45 -10.58
CA VAL A 49 12.35 -2.34 -9.60
C VAL A 49 12.18 -0.87 -9.24
N ILE A 50 11.00 -0.30 -9.50
CA ILE A 50 10.70 1.10 -9.15
C ILE A 50 10.03 1.10 -7.78
N GLY A 51 10.72 1.55 -6.74
CA GLY A 51 10.26 1.61 -5.34
C GLY A 51 10.87 0.52 -4.45
N GLY A 52 11.42 0.93 -3.29
CA GLY A 52 12.11 0.09 -2.30
C GLY A 52 11.26 -0.33 -1.10
N GLY A 53 9.94 -0.15 -1.14
CA GLY A 53 9.03 -0.65 -0.10
C GLY A 53 8.97 -2.19 -0.03
N PRO A 54 8.07 -2.77 0.80
CA PRO A 54 8.02 -4.22 1.03
C PRO A 54 7.91 -5.06 -0.24
N ALA A 55 7.09 -4.65 -1.22
CA ALA A 55 6.95 -5.39 -2.47
C ALA A 55 8.25 -5.38 -3.31
N GLY A 56 8.87 -4.21 -3.44
CA GLY A 56 10.08 -4.04 -4.25
C GLY A 56 11.28 -4.74 -3.63
N SER A 57 11.45 -4.61 -2.32
CA SER A 57 12.54 -5.25 -1.59
C SER A 57 12.46 -6.79 -1.63
N VAL A 58 11.26 -7.36 -1.48
CA VAL A 58 11.07 -8.82 -1.65
C VAL A 58 11.38 -9.27 -3.07
N ALA A 59 10.86 -8.54 -4.07
CA ALA A 59 11.10 -8.87 -5.47
C ALA A 59 12.59 -8.82 -5.83
N ALA A 60 13.28 -7.76 -5.40
CA ALA A 60 14.71 -7.57 -5.62
C ALA A 60 15.54 -8.66 -4.92
N THR A 61 15.24 -8.98 -3.66
CA THR A 61 15.90 -10.07 -2.93
C THR A 61 15.77 -11.39 -3.69
N ARG A 62 14.55 -11.75 -4.09
CA ARG A 62 14.28 -13.02 -4.76
C ARG A 62 14.95 -13.13 -6.13
N LEU A 63 14.94 -12.05 -6.91
CA LEU A 63 15.61 -12.00 -8.21
C LEU A 63 17.14 -12.06 -8.07
N ALA A 64 17.72 -11.33 -7.11
CA ALA A 64 19.15 -11.37 -6.85
C ALA A 64 19.62 -12.76 -6.41
N GLN A 65 18.87 -13.44 -5.53
CA GLN A 65 19.10 -14.84 -5.16
C GLN A 65 19.02 -15.81 -6.35
N ALA A 66 18.25 -15.46 -7.39
CA ALA A 66 18.18 -16.22 -8.63
C ALA A 66 19.30 -15.88 -9.64
N GLY A 67 20.24 -15.01 -9.26
CA GLY A 67 21.35 -14.56 -10.11
C GLY A 67 20.94 -13.59 -11.21
N VAL A 68 19.80 -12.92 -11.06
CA VAL A 68 19.33 -11.89 -11.99
C VAL A 68 19.97 -10.55 -11.64
N ASP A 69 20.41 -9.80 -12.64
CA ASP A 69 20.88 -8.42 -12.48
C ASP A 69 19.69 -7.47 -12.24
N VAL A 70 19.65 -6.89 -11.04
CA VAL A 70 18.53 -6.08 -10.56
C VAL A 70 19.03 -4.74 -10.03
N LEU A 71 18.37 -3.67 -10.48
CA LEU A 71 18.50 -2.33 -9.92
C LEU A 71 17.17 -1.89 -9.28
N VAL A 72 17.22 -1.47 -8.02
CA VAL A 72 16.12 -0.86 -7.28
C VAL A 72 16.29 0.65 -7.27
N LEU A 73 15.26 1.38 -7.73
CA LEU A 73 15.20 2.84 -7.71
C LEU A 73 14.21 3.28 -6.64
N GLU A 74 14.69 3.74 -5.49
CA GLU A 74 13.87 4.26 -4.39
C GLU A 74 14.01 5.78 -4.32
N ARG A 75 12.87 6.48 -4.28
CA ARG A 75 12.82 7.94 -4.39
C ARG A 75 13.22 8.66 -3.10
N GLU A 76 13.06 8.02 -1.96
CA GLU A 76 13.36 8.56 -0.62
C GLU A 76 14.65 7.96 -0.07
N GLN A 77 15.15 8.51 1.05
CA GLN A 77 16.22 7.89 1.82
C GLN A 77 15.61 7.14 3.01
N PHE A 78 16.08 5.92 3.27
CA PHE A 78 15.66 5.11 4.40
C PHE A 78 16.57 5.37 5.61
N PRO A 79 16.05 5.26 6.84
CA PRO A 79 14.66 4.94 7.17
C PRO A 79 13.69 6.11 6.85
N ARG A 80 12.51 5.80 6.32
CA ARG A 80 11.45 6.78 6.02
C ARG A 80 10.11 6.43 6.63
N PHE A 81 9.32 7.44 6.98
CA PHE A 81 7.96 7.19 7.47
C PHE A 81 7.07 6.55 6.38
N HIS A 82 6.20 5.62 6.78
CA HIS A 82 5.11 5.10 5.95
C HIS A 82 4.02 4.50 6.85
N ILE A 83 2.74 4.60 6.46
CA ILE A 83 1.64 3.98 7.21
C ILE A 83 1.41 2.50 6.81
N GLY A 84 0.82 1.69 7.70
CA GLY A 84 0.51 0.27 7.44
C GLY A 84 1.40 -0.65 8.24
N GLU A 85 1.17 -0.65 9.56
CA GLU A 85 2.10 -1.16 10.57
C GLU A 85 1.72 -2.53 11.12
N SER A 86 0.46 -2.94 10.92
CA SER A 86 -0.03 -4.25 11.36
C SER A 86 0.15 -5.29 10.28
N LEU A 87 0.95 -6.33 10.56
CA LEU A 87 1.23 -7.40 9.60
C LEU A 87 0.22 -8.55 9.72
N LEU A 88 0.26 -9.48 8.75
CA LEU A 88 -0.48 -10.75 8.78
C LEU A 88 0.50 -11.94 8.84
N PRO A 89 0.21 -13.00 9.64
CA PRO A 89 1.07 -14.17 9.82
C PRO A 89 1.56 -14.87 8.56
N ASN A 90 0.72 -14.96 7.52
CA ASN A 90 1.13 -15.63 6.29
C ASN A 90 2.28 -14.89 5.56
N GLY A 91 2.50 -13.60 5.87
CA GLY A 91 3.67 -12.84 5.41
C GLY A 91 4.98 -13.40 5.96
N ASN A 92 4.98 -14.00 7.15
CA ASN A 92 6.17 -14.59 7.77
C ASN A 92 6.76 -15.71 6.89
N ARG A 93 5.92 -16.47 6.17
CA ARG A 93 6.38 -17.50 5.23
C ARG A 93 7.28 -16.88 4.17
N ILE A 94 6.87 -15.75 3.59
CA ILE A 94 7.62 -15.06 2.53
C ILE A 94 8.92 -14.51 3.09
N LEU A 95 8.89 -13.88 4.27
CA LEU A 95 10.09 -13.38 4.93
C LEU A 95 11.10 -14.50 5.24
N LYS A 96 10.62 -15.69 5.62
CA LYS A 96 11.46 -16.89 5.80
C LYS A 96 12.01 -17.40 4.48
N GLU A 97 11.18 -17.47 3.45
CA GLU A 97 11.53 -17.95 2.12
C GLU A 97 12.65 -17.11 1.47
N ILE A 98 12.63 -15.80 1.66
CA ILE A 98 13.69 -14.92 1.17
C ILE A 98 14.87 -14.77 2.14
N GLY A 99 14.80 -15.35 3.34
CA GLY A 99 15.91 -15.36 4.30
C GLY A 99 16.06 -14.11 5.18
N VAL A 100 15.07 -13.22 5.23
CA VAL A 100 15.12 -11.98 6.04
C VAL A 100 14.47 -12.12 7.42
N TRP A 101 13.74 -13.22 7.67
CA TRP A 101 12.95 -13.42 8.89
C TRP A 101 13.73 -13.17 10.19
N GLU A 102 14.94 -13.72 10.32
CA GLU A 102 15.72 -13.58 11.56
C GLU A 102 16.07 -12.11 11.86
N LYS A 103 16.36 -11.30 10.81
CA LYS A 103 16.60 -9.86 10.96
C LYS A 103 15.35 -9.13 11.46
N VAL A 104 14.17 -9.53 10.96
CA VAL A 104 12.87 -8.96 11.38
C VAL A 104 12.52 -9.37 12.81
N ALA A 105 12.68 -10.65 13.15
CA ALA A 105 12.38 -11.18 14.48
C ALA A 105 13.29 -10.57 15.56
N ALA A 106 14.57 -10.31 15.22
CA ALA A 106 15.52 -9.66 16.12
C ALA A 106 15.33 -8.13 16.26
N ALA A 107 14.44 -7.51 15.47
CA ALA A 107 14.28 -6.06 15.46
C ALA A 107 13.49 -5.50 16.66
N GLY A 108 13.00 -6.35 17.58
CA GLY A 108 12.27 -5.91 18.76
C GLY A 108 10.90 -5.29 18.44
N PHE A 109 10.26 -5.72 17.36
CA PHE A 109 8.89 -5.36 17.04
C PHE A 109 7.90 -6.00 18.01
N ILE A 110 6.71 -5.39 18.15
CA ILE A 110 5.68 -5.91 19.05
C ILE A 110 5.06 -7.16 18.43
N GLU A 111 5.10 -8.27 19.16
CA GLU A 111 4.48 -9.52 18.72
C GLU A 111 2.95 -9.40 18.71
N LYS A 112 2.34 -9.79 17.60
CA LYS A 112 0.90 -9.76 17.34
C LYS A 112 0.38 -11.19 17.24
N ARG A 113 -0.45 -11.60 18.20
CA ARG A 113 -1.05 -12.95 18.26
C ARG A 113 -2.48 -13.01 17.74
N GLY A 114 -3.10 -11.86 17.54
CA GLY A 114 -4.44 -11.75 17.03
C GLY A 114 -4.84 -10.36 16.57
N ALA A 115 -6.15 -10.22 16.35
CA ALA A 115 -6.82 -8.97 16.06
C ALA A 115 -8.13 -8.89 16.84
N GLN A 116 -8.44 -7.73 17.39
CA GLN A 116 -9.67 -7.48 18.13
C GLN A 116 -10.60 -6.61 17.28
N PHE A 117 -11.83 -7.06 17.04
CA PHE A 117 -12.88 -6.27 16.43
C PHE A 117 -13.89 -5.91 17.50
N THR A 118 -14.11 -4.62 17.74
CA THR A 118 -14.92 -4.16 18.86
C THR A 118 -15.90 -3.07 18.45
N LEU A 119 -17.06 -3.03 19.10
CA LEU A 119 -17.94 -1.85 19.03
C LEU A 119 -17.39 -0.70 19.88
N ALA A 120 -17.92 0.50 19.65
CA ALA A 120 -17.50 1.76 20.25
C ALA A 120 -17.43 1.74 21.79
N ASP A 121 -18.35 1.03 22.43
CA ASP A 121 -18.52 0.90 23.88
C ASP A 121 -17.97 -0.42 24.43
N ARG A 122 -17.29 -1.22 23.59
CA ARG A 122 -16.86 -2.59 23.90
C ARG A 122 -17.99 -3.55 24.36
N SER A 123 -19.27 -3.23 24.12
CA SER A 123 -20.40 -4.14 24.40
C SER A 123 -20.32 -5.47 23.64
N ARG A 124 -19.61 -5.46 22.51
CA ARG A 124 -19.31 -6.64 21.71
C ARG A 124 -17.87 -6.56 21.20
N THR A 125 -17.07 -7.55 21.56
CA THR A 125 -15.68 -7.70 21.10
C THR A 125 -15.45 -9.13 20.59
N VAL A 126 -14.92 -9.25 19.38
CA VAL A 126 -14.44 -10.51 18.81
C VAL A 126 -12.93 -10.47 18.71
N ARG A 127 -12.26 -11.34 19.47
CA ARG A 127 -10.81 -11.53 19.37
C ARG A 127 -10.52 -12.72 18.48
N ASN A 128 -9.85 -12.48 17.36
CA ASN A 128 -9.33 -13.50 16.46
C ASN A 128 -7.89 -13.85 16.86
N VAL A 129 -7.73 -14.90 17.67
CA VAL A 129 -6.40 -15.44 18.04
C VAL A 129 -5.89 -16.29 16.88
N PHE A 130 -4.80 -15.89 16.23
CA PHE A 130 -4.40 -16.50 14.96
C PHE A 130 -4.08 -18.00 15.05
N ALA A 131 -3.53 -18.46 16.17
CA ALA A 131 -3.28 -19.89 16.44
C ALA A 131 -4.55 -20.76 16.42
N GLN A 132 -5.73 -20.16 16.60
CA GLN A 132 -7.03 -20.81 16.52
C GLN A 132 -7.57 -20.87 15.07
N GLY A 133 -6.76 -20.54 14.07
CA GLY A 133 -7.08 -20.69 12.66
C GLY A 133 -7.22 -22.15 12.22
N TRP A 134 -7.96 -22.34 11.14
CA TRP A 134 -8.02 -23.61 10.41
C TRP A 134 -6.66 -23.97 9.80
N VAL A 135 -5.96 -22.98 9.22
CA VAL A 135 -4.61 -23.16 8.64
C VAL A 135 -3.57 -23.06 9.76
N LYS A 136 -2.67 -24.05 9.83
CA LYS A 136 -1.62 -24.15 10.86
C LYS A 136 -0.37 -23.34 10.48
N GLY A 137 0.41 -22.98 11.49
CA GLY A 137 1.67 -22.23 11.32
C GLY A 137 1.48 -20.73 11.09
N LEU A 138 0.29 -20.21 11.39
CA LEU A 138 -0.08 -18.79 11.23
C LEU A 138 -0.27 -18.11 12.59
N ASP A 139 0.46 -18.56 13.62
CA ASP A 139 0.08 -18.33 15.02
C ASP A 139 0.36 -16.91 15.53
N MET A 140 1.28 -16.20 14.87
CA MET A 140 1.75 -14.86 15.26
C MET A 140 2.34 -14.08 14.08
N THR A 141 2.45 -12.77 14.21
CA THR A 141 3.25 -11.88 13.37
C THR A 141 3.70 -10.66 14.19
N TYR A 142 4.06 -9.55 13.56
CA TYR A 142 4.49 -8.34 14.26
C TYR A 142 3.61 -7.13 13.93
N GLN A 143 3.54 -6.20 14.88
CA GLN A 143 3.27 -4.79 14.63
C GLN A 143 4.63 -4.12 14.41
N VAL A 144 4.80 -3.41 13.31
CA VAL A 144 6.10 -2.88 12.89
C VAL A 144 6.08 -1.37 12.74
N GLU A 145 7.14 -0.72 13.19
CA GLU A 145 7.47 0.62 12.71
C GLU A 145 7.97 0.51 11.27
N ARG A 146 7.18 1.01 10.32
CA ARG A 146 7.45 0.82 8.88
C ARG A 146 8.78 1.39 8.40
N ALA A 147 9.28 2.46 9.02
CA ALA A 147 10.57 3.02 8.67
C ALA A 147 11.70 2.00 8.86
N ARG A 148 11.70 1.31 10.00
CA ARG A 148 12.67 0.27 10.34
C ARG A 148 12.41 -1.03 9.56
N PHE A 149 11.15 -1.42 9.42
CA PHE A 149 10.80 -2.65 8.70
C PHE A 149 11.18 -2.57 7.22
N ASP A 150 10.82 -1.48 6.53
CA ASP A 150 11.15 -1.29 5.12
C ASP A 150 12.67 -1.24 4.91
N GLU A 151 13.42 -0.61 5.83
CA GLU A 151 14.89 -0.60 5.81
C GLU A 151 15.52 -1.99 5.96
N ILE A 152 15.05 -2.79 6.92
CA ILE A 152 15.55 -4.16 7.07
C ILE A 152 15.38 -4.95 5.77
N LEU A 153 14.24 -4.79 5.08
CA LEU A 153 13.98 -5.47 3.83
C LEU A 153 14.87 -4.95 2.69
N LEU A 154 15.00 -3.63 2.56
CA LEU A 154 15.78 -3.02 1.47
C LEU A 154 17.27 -3.32 1.60
N ARG A 155 17.83 -3.20 2.81
CA ARG A 155 19.22 -3.57 3.10
C ARG A 155 19.46 -5.07 2.94
N HIS A 156 18.45 -5.91 3.19
CA HIS A 156 18.55 -7.34 2.92
C HIS A 156 18.64 -7.61 1.41
N ALA A 157 17.84 -6.93 0.59
CA ALA A 157 17.93 -7.03 -0.88
C ALA A 157 19.32 -6.66 -1.40
N ASP A 158 19.88 -5.55 -0.90
CA ASP A 158 21.25 -5.12 -1.21
C ASP A 158 22.29 -6.19 -0.83
N SER A 159 22.18 -6.74 0.39
CA SER A 159 23.07 -7.82 0.85
C SER A 159 22.95 -9.13 0.05
N CYS A 160 21.86 -9.32 -0.69
CA CYS A 160 21.66 -10.47 -1.59
C CYS A 160 22.15 -10.21 -3.02
N GLY A 161 22.68 -9.02 -3.33
CA GLY A 161 23.26 -8.67 -4.62
C GLY A 161 22.40 -7.80 -5.52
N ALA A 162 21.24 -7.31 -5.07
CA ALA A 162 20.51 -6.28 -5.80
C ALA A 162 21.22 -4.94 -5.66
N GLN A 163 21.36 -4.17 -6.74
CA GLN A 163 21.85 -2.79 -6.62
C GLN A 163 20.71 -1.89 -6.13
N VAL A 164 20.95 -1.05 -5.14
CA VAL A 164 19.94 -0.15 -4.56
C VAL A 164 20.39 1.31 -4.68
N TRP A 165 19.60 2.12 -5.38
CA TRP A 165 19.78 3.57 -5.43
C TRP A 165 18.63 4.25 -4.69
N GLU A 166 18.95 4.84 -3.55
CA GLU A 166 18.06 5.70 -2.78
C GLU A 166 18.14 7.15 -3.28
N GLN A 167 17.16 7.97 -2.88
CA GLN A 167 17.03 9.35 -3.39
C GLN A 167 17.07 9.42 -4.92
N CYS A 168 16.51 8.39 -5.57
CA CYS A 168 16.53 8.19 -7.00
C CYS A 168 15.11 8.20 -7.60
N PRO A 169 14.43 9.37 -7.67
CA PRO A 169 13.11 9.43 -8.27
C PRO A 169 13.18 9.15 -9.78
N VAL A 170 12.34 8.20 -10.22
CA VAL A 170 12.05 7.99 -11.64
C VAL A 170 11.21 9.16 -12.15
N THR A 171 11.67 9.81 -13.21
CA THR A 171 11.01 10.99 -13.80
C THR A 171 10.22 10.65 -15.05
N LYS A 172 10.69 9.68 -15.84
CA LYS A 172 10.05 9.26 -17.08
C LYS A 172 10.38 7.81 -17.44
N VAL A 173 9.42 7.15 -18.06
CA VAL A 173 9.59 5.79 -18.60
C VAL A 173 9.10 5.76 -20.04
N THR A 174 9.87 5.13 -20.93
CA THR A 174 9.59 5.05 -22.36
C THR A 174 9.73 3.61 -22.82
N ARG A 175 8.72 3.10 -23.53
CA ARG A 175 8.76 1.76 -24.10
C ARG A 175 9.80 1.71 -25.23
N THR A 176 10.64 0.67 -25.24
CA THR A 176 11.56 0.38 -26.34
C THR A 176 11.17 -0.92 -27.04
N THR A 177 11.84 -1.29 -28.12
CA THR A 177 11.58 -2.57 -28.82
C THR A 177 11.76 -3.79 -27.89
N ASN A 178 12.77 -3.74 -27.00
CA ASN A 178 13.20 -4.89 -26.21
C ASN A 178 12.92 -4.76 -24.70
N GLY A 179 12.38 -3.63 -24.24
CA GLY A 179 12.08 -3.43 -22.82
C GLY A 179 11.68 -1.99 -22.52
N TRP A 180 12.27 -1.40 -21.51
CA TRP A 180 11.97 -0.04 -21.08
C TRP A 180 13.24 0.78 -20.98
N GLN A 181 13.12 2.07 -21.30
CA GLN A 181 14.10 3.08 -20.95
C GLN A 181 13.52 3.92 -19.82
N ILE A 182 14.29 4.10 -18.76
CA ILE A 182 13.91 4.75 -17.52
C ILE A 182 14.86 5.94 -17.32
N GLU A 183 14.27 7.12 -17.23
CA GLU A 183 14.97 8.34 -16.84
C GLU A 183 14.75 8.53 -15.33
N ALA A 184 15.84 8.74 -14.61
CA ALA A 184 15.82 8.98 -13.17
C ALA A 184 16.82 10.08 -12.80
N ASN A 185 16.68 10.66 -11.61
CA ASN A 185 17.70 11.56 -11.06
C ASN A 185 18.39 10.83 -9.91
N HIS A 186 19.71 10.65 -9.96
CA HIS A 186 20.47 10.04 -8.88
C HIS A 186 21.66 10.95 -8.53
N ALA A 187 21.81 11.30 -7.25
CA ALA A 187 22.86 12.22 -6.79
C ALA A 187 22.91 13.57 -7.55
N GLY A 188 21.75 14.09 -7.94
CA GLY A 188 21.62 15.34 -8.69
C GLY A 188 21.95 15.22 -10.19
N GLN A 189 22.20 14.01 -10.70
CA GLN A 189 22.53 13.75 -12.10
C GLN A 189 21.43 12.95 -12.78
N ALA A 190 21.12 13.34 -14.03
CA ALA A 190 20.21 12.57 -14.88
C ALA A 190 20.84 11.23 -15.26
N GLN A 191 20.13 10.15 -14.96
CA GLN A 191 20.49 8.77 -15.29
C GLN A 191 19.55 8.24 -16.37
N LEU A 192 20.14 7.52 -17.33
CA LEU A 192 19.40 6.82 -18.37
C LEU A 192 19.65 5.33 -18.22
N ILE A 193 18.60 4.58 -17.96
CA ILE A 193 18.68 3.15 -17.61
C ILE A 193 17.81 2.36 -18.57
N ASN A 194 18.35 1.30 -19.17
CA ASN A 194 17.59 0.35 -19.98
C ASN A 194 17.31 -0.92 -19.17
N ALA A 195 16.08 -1.40 -19.23
CA ALA A 195 15.65 -2.60 -18.51
C ALA A 195 14.94 -3.57 -19.46
N ASP A 196 15.27 -4.87 -19.39
CA ASP A 196 14.52 -5.88 -20.16
C ASP A 196 13.11 -6.09 -19.55
N TRP A 197 13.00 -6.03 -18.22
CA TRP A 197 11.77 -6.08 -17.45
C TRP A 197 11.70 -4.97 -16.40
N VAL A 198 10.47 -4.56 -16.05
CA VAL A 198 10.22 -3.61 -14.95
C VAL A 198 9.26 -4.23 -13.93
N ILE A 199 9.54 -4.04 -12.65
CA ILE A 199 8.58 -4.26 -11.57
C ILE A 199 8.17 -2.91 -11.01
N ASP A 200 6.90 -2.55 -11.17
CA ASP A 200 6.34 -1.35 -10.54
C ASP A 200 5.96 -1.65 -9.10
N ALA A 201 6.85 -1.26 -8.18
CA ALA A 201 6.67 -1.33 -6.74
C ALA A 201 6.52 0.08 -6.12
N SER A 202 6.12 1.08 -6.92
CA SER A 202 6.10 2.50 -6.54
C SER A 202 4.98 2.88 -5.56
N GLY A 203 4.29 1.86 -5.03
CA GLY A 203 3.12 2.01 -4.19
C GLY A 203 2.01 2.75 -4.93
N ARG A 204 1.35 3.69 -4.24
CA ARG A 204 0.20 4.45 -4.78
C ARG A 204 0.57 5.46 -5.87
N HIS A 205 1.86 5.61 -6.19
CA HIS A 205 2.32 6.39 -7.35
C HIS A 205 2.07 5.69 -8.68
N CYS A 206 1.93 4.35 -8.71
CA CYS A 206 1.59 3.57 -9.91
C CYS A 206 2.34 4.05 -11.17
N VAL A 207 3.66 4.26 -11.08
CA VAL A 207 4.47 4.91 -12.13
C VAL A 207 4.23 4.27 -13.50
N MET A 208 4.30 2.94 -13.58
CA MET A 208 4.12 2.19 -14.81
C MET A 208 2.65 2.06 -15.19
N GLY A 209 1.76 1.88 -14.20
CA GLY A 209 0.31 1.86 -14.44
C GLY A 209 -0.20 3.14 -15.12
N ARG A 210 0.33 4.30 -14.72
CA ARG A 210 0.04 5.61 -15.34
C ARG A 210 0.68 5.75 -16.72
N ALA A 211 1.96 5.40 -16.86
CA ALA A 211 2.69 5.50 -18.12
C ALA A 211 2.07 4.63 -19.23
N MET A 212 1.68 3.39 -18.90
CA MET A 212 0.98 2.47 -19.81
C MET A 212 -0.52 2.79 -19.96
N LYS A 213 -1.05 3.77 -19.22
CA LYS A 213 -2.48 4.12 -19.19
C LYS A 213 -3.39 2.91 -18.94
N LEU A 214 -3.00 2.04 -17.99
CA LEU A 214 -3.78 0.85 -17.68
C LEU A 214 -5.17 1.22 -17.16
N ALA A 215 -6.19 0.54 -17.69
CA ALA A 215 -7.57 0.71 -17.22
C ALA A 215 -7.69 0.34 -15.74
N LYS A 216 -8.50 1.11 -15.01
CA LYS A 216 -8.85 0.84 -13.62
C LYS A 216 -10.22 0.17 -13.56
N SER A 217 -10.34 -0.87 -12.75
CA SER A 217 -11.62 -1.47 -12.41
C SER A 217 -12.40 -0.56 -11.46
N ALA A 218 -13.70 -0.39 -11.72
CA ALA A 218 -14.58 0.26 -10.78
C ALA A 218 -14.65 -0.54 -9.47
N LEU A 219 -14.41 0.12 -8.34
CA LEU A 219 -14.69 -0.43 -7.03
C LEU A 219 -16.11 -0.04 -6.64
N PRO A 220 -16.91 -0.94 -6.03
CA PRO A 220 -18.32 -0.67 -5.73
C PRO A 220 -18.53 0.18 -4.47
N TYR A 221 -17.46 0.73 -3.87
CA TYR A 221 -17.52 1.47 -2.62
C TYR A 221 -17.09 2.92 -2.82
N PRO A 222 -17.67 3.86 -2.07
CA PRO A 222 -17.19 5.23 -2.06
C PRO A 222 -15.72 5.27 -1.63
N GLY A 223 -14.97 6.22 -2.18
CA GLY A 223 -13.61 6.49 -1.74
C GLY A 223 -13.56 6.72 -0.23
N ARG A 224 -12.49 6.27 0.40
CA ARG A 224 -12.25 6.45 1.83
C ARG A 224 -11.04 7.31 2.09
N MET A 225 -10.96 7.79 3.31
CA MET A 225 -9.82 8.51 3.84
C MET A 225 -9.52 8.06 5.26
N ALA A 226 -8.29 8.28 5.69
CA ALA A 226 -7.83 8.06 7.05
C ALA A 226 -7.24 9.34 7.62
N VAL A 227 -7.49 9.63 8.89
CA VAL A 227 -6.80 10.65 9.68
C VAL A 227 -6.17 9.97 10.88
N PHE A 228 -4.87 10.17 11.09
CA PHE A 228 -4.15 9.39 12.09
C PHE A 228 -2.96 10.13 12.70
N ASN A 229 -2.55 9.63 13.86
CA ASN A 229 -1.35 10.06 14.57
C ASN A 229 -0.77 8.90 15.38
N HIS A 230 0.46 9.05 15.83
CA HIS A 230 1.09 8.15 16.80
C HIS A 230 0.99 8.79 18.18
N PHE A 231 0.70 7.98 19.18
CA PHE A 231 0.47 8.44 20.55
C PHE A 231 1.37 7.70 21.54
N GLU A 232 2.02 8.46 22.41
CA GLU A 232 2.55 7.91 23.66
C GLU A 232 1.47 7.87 24.73
N HIS A 233 1.64 7.01 25.73
CA HIS A 233 0.80 6.93 26.93
C HIS A 233 -0.69 6.61 26.67
N MET A 234 -1.04 6.08 25.49
CA MET A 234 -2.34 5.43 25.30
C MET A 234 -2.41 4.17 26.17
N GLN A 235 -3.49 4.02 26.93
CA GLN A 235 -3.74 2.80 27.69
C GLN A 235 -3.97 1.62 26.74
N ARG A 236 -3.33 0.48 27.01
CA ARG A 236 -3.41 -0.74 26.21
C ARG A 236 -3.97 -1.87 27.04
N ASP A 237 -4.50 -2.87 26.36
CA ASP A 237 -4.80 -4.14 27.01
C ASP A 237 -3.49 -4.81 27.48
N GLU A 238 -3.56 -5.64 28.52
CA GLU A 238 -2.42 -6.36 29.09
C GLU A 238 -2.42 -7.85 28.68
N GLY A 239 -1.32 -8.55 28.99
CA GLY A 239 -1.18 -9.99 28.76
C GLY A 239 -1.09 -10.36 27.28
N GLU A 240 -1.66 -11.50 26.90
CA GLU A 240 -1.49 -12.08 25.55
C GLU A 240 -2.08 -11.24 24.40
N GLN A 241 -2.93 -10.27 24.72
CA GLN A 241 -3.60 -9.41 23.73
C GLN A 241 -2.98 -8.01 23.62
N ALA A 242 -1.94 -7.72 24.42
CA ALA A 242 -1.28 -6.42 24.46
C ALA A 242 -0.69 -5.98 23.11
N GLY A 243 -0.33 -6.93 22.25
CA GLY A 243 0.18 -6.68 20.89
C GLY A 243 -0.87 -6.79 19.79
N ASP A 244 -2.12 -7.10 20.11
CA ASP A 244 -3.18 -7.24 19.11
C ASP A 244 -3.56 -5.87 18.54
N VAL A 245 -3.89 -5.83 17.25
CA VAL A 245 -4.53 -4.63 16.68
C VAL A 245 -5.97 -4.55 17.16
N ILE A 246 -6.42 -3.36 17.56
CA ILE A 246 -7.83 -3.09 17.83
C ILE A 246 -8.43 -2.39 16.61
N VAL A 247 -9.46 -3.00 16.05
CA VAL A 247 -10.32 -2.43 15.00
C VAL A 247 -11.66 -2.10 15.65
N LEU A 248 -11.86 -0.81 15.95
CA LEU A 248 -13.07 -0.33 16.60
C LEU A 248 -14.08 0.19 15.58
N ARG A 249 -15.27 -0.39 15.55
CA ARG A 249 -16.36 -0.03 14.64
C ARG A 249 -17.26 1.04 15.25
N LEU A 250 -17.40 2.14 14.52
CA LEU A 250 -18.49 3.12 14.67
C LEU A 250 -19.53 2.88 13.56
N GLU A 251 -20.68 3.54 13.62
CA GLU A 251 -21.75 3.35 12.62
C GLU A 251 -21.26 3.68 11.19
N HIS A 252 -20.60 4.83 11.03
CA HIS A 252 -20.14 5.35 9.74
C HIS A 252 -18.62 5.50 9.62
N ALA A 253 -17.88 4.99 10.60
CA ALA A 253 -16.42 5.08 10.67
C ALA A 253 -15.85 3.84 11.35
N TRP A 254 -14.53 3.74 11.40
CA TRP A 254 -13.85 2.81 12.31
C TRP A 254 -12.46 3.33 12.65
N PHE A 255 -11.92 2.90 13.78
CA PHE A 255 -10.57 3.21 14.21
C PHE A 255 -9.68 1.98 14.14
N TRP A 256 -8.40 2.16 13.77
CA TRP A 256 -7.35 1.26 14.22
C TRP A 256 -6.69 1.81 15.47
N ALA A 257 -6.22 0.91 16.33
CA ALA A 257 -5.18 1.17 17.31
C ALA A 257 -4.14 0.04 17.23
N ILE A 258 -2.90 0.39 16.90
CA ILE A 258 -1.81 -0.55 16.60
C ILE A 258 -0.63 -0.23 17.52
N PRO A 259 -0.26 -1.10 18.48
CA PRO A 259 0.90 -0.89 19.33
C PRO A 259 2.18 -1.15 18.53
N ILE A 260 2.93 -0.11 18.13
CA ILE A 260 4.10 -0.24 17.24
C ILE A 260 5.43 -0.26 18.00
N SER A 261 5.44 0.18 19.26
CA SER A 261 6.57 0.07 20.18
C SER A 261 6.05 -0.12 21.62
N PRO A 262 6.90 -0.37 22.63
CA PRO A 262 6.47 -0.50 24.02
C PRO A 262 5.66 0.70 24.53
N THR A 263 5.90 1.91 24.00
CA THR A 263 5.26 3.15 24.46
C THR A 263 4.36 3.81 23.40
N VAL A 264 4.56 3.53 22.10
CA VAL A 264 3.90 4.24 21.00
C VAL A 264 2.81 3.40 20.32
N THR A 265 1.59 3.94 20.26
CA THR A 265 0.44 3.35 19.56
C THR A 265 0.05 4.22 18.36
N SER A 266 0.00 3.62 17.16
CA SER A 266 -0.58 4.26 15.99
C SER A 266 -2.10 4.18 16.06
N VAL A 267 -2.78 5.33 15.97
CA VAL A 267 -4.24 5.41 16.05
C VAL A 267 -4.77 6.24 14.89
N GLY A 268 -5.74 5.70 14.16
CA GLY A 268 -6.31 6.36 12.99
C GLY A 268 -7.76 6.06 12.78
N VAL A 269 -8.53 7.06 12.39
CA VAL A 269 -9.93 6.93 12.00
C VAL A 269 -10.04 6.82 10.49
N VAL A 270 -10.83 5.86 10.01
CA VAL A 270 -11.18 5.68 8.60
C VAL A 270 -12.63 6.08 8.37
N LEU A 271 -12.81 6.94 7.38
CA LEU A 271 -14.06 7.61 7.02
C LEU A 271 -14.29 7.50 5.51
N GLN A 272 -15.52 7.75 5.05
CA GLN A 272 -15.76 8.03 3.64
C GLN A 272 -15.10 9.37 3.25
N LYS A 273 -14.76 9.59 1.96
CA LYS A 273 -13.97 10.73 1.46
C LYS A 273 -14.48 12.13 1.88
N ASN A 274 -15.77 12.27 2.20
CA ASN A 274 -16.35 13.51 2.71
C ASN A 274 -16.66 13.50 4.22
N GLY A 275 -16.56 12.33 4.87
CA GLY A 275 -16.41 12.03 6.30
C GLY A 275 -17.25 12.77 7.37
N GLY A 276 -18.12 13.70 6.97
CA GLY A 276 -18.70 14.69 7.85
C GLY A 276 -17.69 15.70 8.40
N ARG A 277 -16.59 16.01 7.69
CA ARG A 277 -15.67 17.09 8.10
C ARG A 277 -16.28 18.44 7.77
N ALA A 278 -16.40 19.33 8.74
CA ALA A 278 -16.87 20.70 8.50
C ALA A 278 -15.79 21.54 7.79
N LYS A 279 -16.20 22.59 7.06
CA LYS A 279 -15.30 23.40 6.23
C LYS A 279 -14.13 24.00 7.02
N ASP A 280 -14.40 24.45 8.23
CA ASP A 280 -13.43 25.13 9.11
C ASP A 280 -12.86 24.21 10.21
N GLU A 281 -13.19 22.92 10.16
CA GLU A 281 -12.71 21.92 11.13
C GLU A 281 -11.32 21.43 10.73
N SER A 282 -10.34 21.46 11.63
CA SER A 282 -9.03 20.85 11.43
C SER A 282 -9.09 19.32 11.46
N TRP A 283 -8.07 18.65 10.93
CA TRP A 283 -7.98 17.18 10.97
C TRP A 283 -7.89 16.64 12.39
N GLU A 284 -7.20 17.35 13.27
CA GLU A 284 -7.15 17.06 14.70
C GLU A 284 -8.55 17.13 15.35
N GLN A 285 -9.30 18.21 15.09
CA GLN A 285 -10.66 18.37 15.61
C GLN A 285 -11.58 17.25 15.13
N LEU A 286 -11.52 16.89 13.84
CA LEU A 286 -12.26 15.75 13.29
C LEU A 286 -11.88 14.44 14.00
N PHE A 287 -10.58 14.18 14.18
CA PHE A 287 -10.09 12.98 14.85
C PHE A 287 -10.64 12.87 16.28
N TRP A 288 -10.49 13.93 17.09
CA TRP A 288 -10.95 13.93 18.48
C TRP A 288 -12.47 13.91 18.61
N ARG A 289 -13.20 14.55 17.69
CA ARG A 289 -14.66 14.43 17.63
C ARG A 289 -15.08 12.99 17.39
N LYS A 290 -14.39 12.26 16.52
CA LYS A 290 -14.64 10.83 16.30
C LYS A 290 -14.21 9.96 17.47
N VAL A 291 -13.15 10.33 18.21
CA VAL A 291 -12.77 9.63 19.45
C VAL A 291 -13.90 9.70 20.49
N LYS A 292 -14.58 10.86 20.62
CA LYS A 292 -15.71 11.05 21.55
C LYS A 292 -16.93 10.17 21.25
N GLU A 293 -17.05 9.64 20.03
CA GLU A 293 -18.09 8.64 19.68
C GLU A 293 -17.80 7.25 20.29
N SER A 294 -16.66 7.07 20.98
CA SER A 294 -16.28 5.84 21.67
C SER A 294 -15.86 6.13 23.12
N PRO A 295 -16.63 5.67 24.13
CA PRO A 295 -16.22 5.72 25.53
C PRO A 295 -14.87 5.02 25.76
N PHE A 296 -14.64 3.89 25.08
CA PHE A 296 -13.37 3.17 25.16
C PHE A 296 -12.18 4.02 24.69
N LEU A 297 -12.24 4.62 23.49
CA LEU A 297 -11.12 5.44 23.00
C LEU A 297 -10.95 6.72 23.80
N THR A 298 -12.05 7.33 24.24
CA THR A 298 -12.01 8.52 25.10
C THR A 298 -11.23 8.23 26.38
N GLN A 299 -11.48 7.09 27.03
CA GLN A 299 -10.73 6.66 28.20
C GLN A 299 -9.29 6.29 27.86
N ALA A 300 -9.07 5.48 26.82
CA ALA A 300 -7.75 4.97 26.47
C ALA A 300 -6.77 6.07 26.04
N LEU A 301 -7.27 7.15 25.44
CA LEU A 301 -6.50 8.30 24.98
C LEU A 301 -6.48 9.47 25.97
N ALA A 302 -7.13 9.36 27.14
CA ALA A 302 -7.28 10.47 28.08
C ALA A 302 -5.95 11.06 28.59
N GLN A 303 -4.90 10.23 28.65
CA GLN A 303 -3.54 10.63 29.05
C GLN A 303 -2.54 10.53 27.90
N ALA A 304 -3.02 10.30 26.67
CA ALA A 304 -2.17 10.06 25.52
C ALA A 304 -1.64 11.37 24.92
N THR A 305 -0.40 11.37 24.48
CA THR A 305 0.25 12.53 23.84
C THR A 305 0.54 12.24 22.37
N PRO A 306 0.04 13.05 21.42
CA PRO A 306 0.36 12.87 20.00
C PRO A 306 1.84 13.20 19.71
N LEU A 307 2.47 12.44 18.81
CA LEU A 307 3.90 12.55 18.48
C LEU A 307 4.18 13.40 17.21
N GLY A 308 3.23 14.22 16.79
CA GLY A 308 3.40 15.11 15.65
C GLY A 308 2.06 15.58 15.07
N ASP A 309 2.10 16.04 13.83
CA ASP A 309 0.89 16.48 13.12
C ASP A 309 0.00 15.32 12.70
N TYR A 310 -1.31 15.56 12.69
CA TYR A 310 -2.29 14.61 12.14
C TYR A 310 -2.12 14.46 10.63
N ARG A 311 -1.86 13.23 10.20
CA ARG A 311 -1.63 12.89 8.79
C ARG A 311 -2.92 12.39 8.15
N ILE A 312 -3.03 12.58 6.84
CA ILE A 312 -4.18 12.14 6.03
C ILE A 312 -3.72 11.23 4.91
N GLU A 313 -4.46 10.15 4.72
CA GLU A 313 -4.38 9.33 3.52
C GLU A 313 -5.76 9.22 2.89
N SER A 314 -5.92 9.69 1.64
CA SER A 314 -7.22 9.76 0.97
C SER A 314 -7.22 9.06 -0.38
N ASP A 315 -8.37 8.52 -0.78
CA ASP A 315 -8.62 7.95 -2.11
C ASP A 315 -7.62 6.86 -2.50
N TYR A 316 -7.38 5.96 -1.55
CA TYR A 316 -6.44 4.85 -1.69
C TYR A 316 -7.02 3.65 -2.42
N SER A 317 -8.35 3.55 -2.53
CA SER A 317 -8.99 2.36 -3.08
C SER A 317 -8.97 2.38 -4.62
N PHE A 318 -8.21 1.47 -5.22
CA PHE A 318 -8.25 1.21 -6.66
C PHE A 318 -7.76 -0.20 -7.02
N SER A 319 -8.04 -0.63 -8.25
CA SER A 319 -7.45 -1.82 -8.85
C SER A 319 -7.29 -1.59 -10.33
N HIS A 320 -6.15 -1.95 -10.92
CA HIS A 320 -6.04 -2.05 -12.37
C HIS A 320 -6.79 -3.29 -12.90
N GLU A 321 -7.20 -3.24 -14.17
CA GLU A 321 -7.81 -4.38 -14.86
C GLU A 321 -6.81 -5.50 -15.15
N THR A 322 -5.56 -5.14 -15.43
CA THR A 322 -4.43 -6.06 -15.53
C THR A 322 -3.32 -5.62 -14.58
N PHE A 323 -2.56 -6.58 -14.04
CA PHE A 323 -1.38 -6.31 -13.22
C PHE A 323 -0.08 -6.62 -13.94
N ALA A 324 -0.15 -6.99 -15.21
CA ALA A 324 1.04 -7.21 -16.03
C ALA A 324 0.75 -6.93 -17.50
N ALA A 325 1.69 -6.24 -18.15
CA ALA A 325 1.67 -5.94 -19.58
C ALA A 325 3.07 -5.52 -20.00
N GLU A 326 3.43 -5.74 -21.27
CA GLU A 326 4.62 -5.14 -21.89
C GLU A 326 5.93 -5.29 -21.09
N ARG A 327 6.18 -6.49 -20.53
CA ARG A 327 7.33 -6.79 -19.66
C ARG A 327 7.40 -5.95 -18.39
N CYS A 328 6.25 -5.45 -17.94
CA CYS A 328 6.07 -4.79 -16.67
C CYS A 328 5.10 -5.60 -15.80
N LEU A 329 5.45 -5.88 -14.55
CA LEU A 329 4.55 -6.44 -13.54
C LEU A 329 4.33 -5.40 -12.43
N LEU A 330 3.08 -5.15 -12.08
CA LEU A 330 2.69 -4.28 -10.98
C LEU A 330 2.59 -5.11 -9.71
N VAL A 331 3.18 -4.63 -8.61
CA VAL A 331 3.19 -5.32 -7.31
C VAL A 331 2.70 -4.38 -6.20
N GLY A 332 2.21 -4.98 -5.11
CA GLY A 332 1.64 -4.28 -3.97
C GLY A 332 0.62 -3.22 -4.37
N ASP A 333 0.71 -2.06 -3.74
CA ASP A 333 -0.23 -0.97 -3.96
C ASP A 333 -0.19 -0.43 -5.38
N ALA A 334 0.91 -0.57 -6.15
CA ALA A 334 0.94 -0.12 -7.55
C ALA A 334 -0.08 -0.88 -8.41
N ALA A 335 -0.34 -2.16 -8.09
CA ALA A 335 -1.34 -2.98 -8.75
C ALA A 335 -2.76 -2.66 -8.27
N SER A 336 -2.98 -2.74 -6.95
CA SER A 336 -4.28 -2.53 -6.32
C SER A 336 -4.14 -2.29 -4.82
N PHE A 337 -5.00 -1.43 -4.29
CA PHE A 337 -5.23 -1.26 -2.86
C PHE A 337 -6.75 -1.20 -2.63
N ILE A 338 -7.28 -1.96 -1.66
CA ILE A 338 -8.73 -2.00 -1.39
C ILE A 338 -9.08 -1.22 -0.14
N ASP A 339 -8.70 -1.71 1.03
CA ASP A 339 -9.05 -1.14 2.33
C ASP A 339 -8.11 -1.66 3.44
N PRO A 340 -7.72 -0.84 4.43
CA PRO A 340 -6.80 -1.26 5.47
C PRO A 340 -7.43 -2.05 6.65
N VAL A 341 -8.75 -2.20 6.72
CA VAL A 341 -9.45 -2.76 7.91
C VAL A 341 -8.90 -4.11 8.41
N PHE A 342 -8.45 -4.97 7.50
CA PHE A 342 -7.87 -6.28 7.85
C PHE A 342 -6.36 -6.36 7.67
N SER A 343 -5.67 -5.22 7.60
CA SER A 343 -4.19 -5.16 7.60
C SER A 343 -3.51 -5.97 6.47
N SER A 344 -4.20 -6.18 5.34
CA SER A 344 -3.71 -7.11 4.29
C SER A 344 -2.71 -6.50 3.31
N GLY A 345 -2.50 -5.17 3.34
CA GLY A 345 -1.71 -4.45 2.35
C GLY A 345 -0.26 -4.94 2.26
N VAL A 346 0.45 -5.00 3.39
CA VAL A 346 1.84 -5.48 3.41
C VAL A 346 1.93 -6.95 3.00
N TYR A 347 1.03 -7.82 3.47
CA TYR A 347 1.01 -9.22 3.02
C TYR A 347 0.86 -9.35 1.50
N LEU A 348 -0.09 -8.62 0.90
CA LEU A 348 -0.28 -8.60 -0.55
C LEU A 348 0.93 -8.02 -1.29
N ALA A 349 1.60 -7.02 -0.72
CA ALA A 349 2.85 -6.47 -1.24
C ALA A 349 3.98 -7.52 -1.26
N LEU A 350 4.21 -8.22 -0.15
CA LEU A 350 5.22 -9.29 -0.06
C LEU A 350 4.90 -10.42 -1.06
N GLU A 351 3.64 -10.89 -1.08
CA GLU A 351 3.21 -12.02 -1.92
C GLU A 351 3.30 -11.69 -3.42
N SER A 352 2.87 -10.49 -3.82
CA SER A 352 2.96 -10.06 -5.22
C SER A 352 4.40 -9.81 -5.66
N GLY A 353 5.25 -9.24 -4.79
CA GLY A 353 6.69 -9.07 -5.05
C GLY A 353 7.38 -10.41 -5.30
N LEU A 354 7.15 -11.39 -4.42
CA LEU A 354 7.69 -12.75 -4.56
C LEU A 354 7.21 -13.41 -5.86
N LEU A 355 5.91 -13.36 -6.12
CA LEU A 355 5.32 -13.98 -7.32
C LEU A 355 5.84 -13.32 -8.60
N ALA A 356 5.98 -12.00 -8.64
CA ALA A 356 6.51 -11.28 -9.81
C ALA A 356 7.95 -11.67 -10.09
N ALA A 357 8.79 -11.73 -9.05
CA ALA A 357 10.18 -12.15 -9.15
C ALA A 357 10.31 -13.57 -9.72
N ASP A 358 9.55 -14.54 -9.20
CA ASP A 358 9.58 -15.92 -9.69
C ASP A 358 9.14 -16.02 -11.16
N GLN A 359 8.10 -15.29 -11.56
CA GLN A 359 7.61 -15.29 -12.94
C GLN A 359 8.64 -14.67 -13.91
N ILE A 360 9.28 -13.56 -13.52
CA ILE A 360 10.31 -12.91 -14.33
C ILE A 360 11.56 -13.76 -14.41
N ALA A 361 12.04 -14.33 -13.31
CA ALA A 361 13.20 -15.24 -13.31
C ALA A 361 12.95 -16.46 -14.21
N ALA A 362 11.74 -17.02 -14.19
CA ALA A 362 11.36 -18.12 -15.08
C ALA A 362 11.25 -17.70 -16.55
N ALA A 363 10.80 -16.46 -16.82
CA ALA A 363 10.72 -15.90 -18.17
C ALA A 363 12.12 -15.65 -18.76
N LEU A 364 13.06 -15.13 -17.97
CA LEU A 364 14.45 -14.86 -18.39
C LEU A 364 15.23 -16.13 -18.79
N LYS A 365 14.88 -17.29 -18.22
CA LYS A 365 15.49 -18.59 -18.57
C LYS A 365 15.02 -19.17 -19.91
N LYS A 366 13.97 -18.59 -20.52
CA LYS A 366 13.33 -19.12 -21.74
C LYS A 366 13.47 -18.11 -22.87
N SER A 367 13.47 -18.59 -24.11
CA SER A 367 13.43 -17.70 -25.27
C SER A 367 12.15 -16.85 -25.22
N PRO A 368 12.25 -15.52 -25.44
CA PRO A 368 11.10 -14.63 -25.47
C PRO A 368 10.07 -15.08 -26.51
N SER A 369 8.79 -15.02 -26.17
CA SER A 369 7.71 -15.22 -27.14
C SER A 369 6.47 -14.47 -26.68
N PRO A 370 5.76 -13.76 -27.57
CA PRO A 370 4.54 -13.05 -27.21
C PRO A 370 3.48 -13.94 -26.55
N GLN A 371 3.32 -15.18 -27.03
CA GLN A 371 2.32 -16.11 -26.49
C GLN A 371 2.62 -16.53 -25.04
N ARG A 372 3.91 -16.72 -24.69
CA ARG A 372 4.32 -17.03 -23.30
C ARG A 372 4.11 -15.82 -22.40
N GLU A 373 4.46 -14.63 -22.86
CA GLU A 373 4.27 -13.38 -22.12
C GLU A 373 2.77 -13.14 -21.83
N THR A 374 1.90 -13.26 -22.82
CA THR A 374 0.44 -13.12 -22.62
C THR A 374 -0.11 -14.13 -21.60
N LYS A 375 0.34 -15.38 -21.64
CA LYS A 375 -0.07 -16.41 -20.65
C LYS A 375 0.43 -16.06 -19.25
N LEU A 376 1.68 -15.60 -19.12
CA LEU A 376 2.26 -15.14 -17.86
C LEU A 376 1.44 -13.99 -17.29
N TYR A 377 1.12 -12.97 -18.09
CA TYR A 377 0.37 -11.80 -17.65
C TYR A 377 -1.03 -12.16 -17.15
N ALA A 378 -1.74 -13.01 -17.89
CA ALA A 378 -3.06 -13.49 -17.51
C ALA A 378 -3.03 -14.32 -16.21
N ALA A 379 -2.08 -15.25 -16.09
CA ALA A 379 -1.92 -16.09 -14.91
C ALA A 379 -1.55 -15.27 -13.66
N TYR A 380 -0.60 -14.34 -13.78
CA TYR A 380 -0.18 -13.44 -12.71
C TYR A 380 -1.34 -12.57 -12.24
N THR A 381 -2.03 -11.91 -13.17
CA THR A 381 -3.19 -11.06 -12.86
C THR A 381 -4.30 -11.86 -12.19
N HIS A 382 -4.66 -13.03 -12.73
CA HIS A 382 -5.71 -13.89 -12.17
C HIS A 382 -5.38 -14.36 -10.75
N SER A 383 -4.13 -14.79 -10.52
CA SER A 383 -3.63 -15.24 -9.22
C SER A 383 -3.79 -14.17 -8.14
N LEU A 384 -3.35 -12.93 -8.41
CA LEU A 384 -3.46 -11.83 -7.45
C LEU A 384 -4.90 -11.34 -7.28
N LYS A 385 -5.67 -11.19 -8.36
CA LYS A 385 -7.09 -10.80 -8.26
C LYS A 385 -7.91 -11.80 -7.45
N THR A 386 -7.58 -13.09 -7.51
CA THR A 386 -8.23 -14.11 -6.68
C THR A 386 -7.95 -13.88 -5.19
N GLN A 387 -6.71 -13.55 -4.83
CA GLN A 387 -6.35 -13.24 -3.44
C GLN A 387 -7.03 -11.97 -2.93
N ILE A 388 -6.97 -10.91 -3.73
CA ILE A 388 -7.64 -9.64 -3.44
C ILE A 388 -9.15 -9.87 -3.30
N GLY A 389 -9.75 -10.69 -4.17
CA GLY A 389 -11.17 -11.06 -4.12
C GLY A 389 -11.57 -11.86 -2.88
N THR A 390 -10.70 -12.73 -2.37
CA THR A 390 -10.91 -13.41 -1.08
C THR A 390 -10.97 -12.41 0.06
N MET A 391 -9.99 -11.50 0.15
CA MET A 391 -9.96 -10.50 1.22
C MET A 391 -11.13 -9.51 1.11
N ARG A 392 -11.44 -9.08 -0.12
CA ARG A 392 -12.55 -8.17 -0.40
C ARG A 392 -13.88 -8.73 0.11
N GLN A 393 -14.14 -10.03 0.00
CA GLN A 393 -15.38 -10.61 0.54
C GLN A 393 -15.57 -10.35 2.04
N LEU A 394 -14.50 -10.35 2.83
CA LEU A 394 -14.58 -10.00 4.24
C LEU A 394 -14.75 -8.49 4.43
N ILE A 395 -14.06 -7.67 3.62
CA ILE A 395 -14.18 -6.20 3.69
C ILE A 395 -15.63 -5.80 3.43
N ASP A 396 -16.23 -6.37 2.38
CA ASP A 396 -17.64 -6.19 2.02
C ASP A 396 -18.56 -6.55 3.19
N ALA A 397 -18.27 -7.66 3.89
CA ALA A 397 -19.03 -8.12 5.04
C ALA A 397 -18.86 -7.22 6.27
N TYR A 398 -17.69 -6.62 6.47
CA TYR A 398 -17.45 -5.72 7.61
C TYR A 398 -18.20 -4.40 7.49
N TYR A 399 -18.28 -3.84 6.27
CA TYR A 399 -18.94 -2.57 6.01
C TYR A 399 -20.47 -2.69 5.86
N ASP A 400 -20.99 -3.88 5.61
CA ASP A 400 -22.42 -4.15 5.58
C ASP A 400 -22.93 -4.44 7.00
N ASN A 401 -23.84 -3.61 7.54
CA ASN A 401 -24.28 -3.72 8.93
C ASN A 401 -24.78 -5.14 9.29
N SER A 402 -25.64 -5.73 8.46
CA SER A 402 -26.14 -7.09 8.71
C SER A 402 -25.05 -8.15 8.65
N ALA A 403 -24.13 -8.09 7.69
CA ALA A 403 -23.02 -9.03 7.64
C ALA A 403 -22.03 -8.82 8.80
N CYS A 404 -21.85 -7.57 9.24
CA CYS A 404 -21.02 -7.20 10.38
C CYS A 404 -21.60 -7.76 11.69
N GLU A 405 -22.92 -7.76 11.86
CA GLU A 405 -23.58 -8.41 13.01
C GLU A 405 -23.21 -9.90 13.11
N VAL A 406 -23.20 -10.61 11.97
CA VAL A 406 -22.80 -12.02 11.90
C VAL A 406 -21.32 -12.18 12.23
N PHE A 407 -20.46 -11.35 11.62
CA PHE A 407 -19.02 -11.35 11.89
C PHE A 407 -18.72 -11.12 13.38
N MET A 408 -19.42 -10.17 13.99
CA MET A 408 -19.27 -9.79 15.39
C MET A 408 -19.97 -10.76 16.36
N SER A 409 -20.69 -11.77 15.86
CA SER A 409 -21.40 -12.78 16.67
C SER A 409 -20.98 -14.21 16.26
N PRO A 410 -19.68 -14.55 16.37
CA PRO A 410 -19.16 -15.80 15.87
C PRO A 410 -19.82 -16.99 16.56
N ARG A 411 -20.39 -17.91 15.77
CA ARG A 411 -20.90 -19.19 16.26
C ARG A 411 -19.91 -20.29 15.91
N PRO A 412 -19.55 -21.21 16.83
CA PRO A 412 -18.58 -22.27 16.56
C PRO A 412 -19.09 -23.35 15.57
N THR A 413 -20.30 -23.18 15.04
CA THR A 413 -20.92 -24.07 14.06
C THR A 413 -20.03 -24.26 12.83
N LEU A 414 -19.78 -25.53 12.49
CA LEU A 414 -19.02 -25.94 11.31
C LEU A 414 -17.61 -25.32 11.22
N SER A 415 -17.03 -24.87 12.34
CA SER A 415 -15.72 -24.20 12.38
C SER A 415 -15.63 -22.93 11.52
N LEU A 416 -16.73 -22.21 11.37
CA LEU A 416 -16.79 -20.97 10.59
C LEU A 416 -15.81 -19.90 11.11
N PRO A 417 -15.71 -19.64 12.43
CA PRO A 417 -14.78 -18.64 12.96
C PRO A 417 -13.32 -18.97 12.64
N GLN A 418 -12.92 -20.25 12.71
CA GLN A 418 -11.56 -20.71 12.41
C GLN A 418 -11.20 -20.50 10.92
N ALA A 419 -12.18 -20.65 10.02
CA ALA A 419 -11.99 -20.39 8.60
C ALA A 419 -11.84 -18.90 8.29
N ILE A 420 -12.68 -18.04 8.89
CA ILE A 420 -12.57 -16.59 8.77
C ILE A 420 -11.22 -16.13 9.33
N ASN A 421 -10.85 -16.62 10.52
CA ASN A 421 -9.58 -16.33 11.17
C ASN A 421 -8.38 -16.69 10.28
N SER A 422 -8.44 -17.79 9.52
CA SER A 422 -7.37 -18.16 8.58
C SER A 422 -7.19 -17.13 7.47
N VAL A 423 -8.29 -16.57 6.96
CA VAL A 423 -8.23 -15.49 5.95
C VAL A 423 -7.69 -14.21 6.58
N LEU A 424 -8.12 -13.87 7.80
CA LEU A 424 -7.59 -12.74 8.56
C LEU A 424 -6.11 -12.91 8.91
N ALA A 425 -5.60 -14.15 8.98
CA ALA A 425 -4.19 -14.45 9.12
C ALA A 425 -3.40 -14.42 7.79
N GLY A 426 -4.07 -14.13 6.66
CA GLY A 426 -3.45 -13.98 5.33
C GLY A 426 -3.57 -15.20 4.42
N SER A 427 -4.33 -16.25 4.76
CA SER A 427 -4.58 -17.40 3.87
C SER A 427 -5.56 -17.04 2.73
N LEU A 428 -5.11 -16.25 1.76
CA LEU A 428 -5.95 -15.70 0.68
C LEU A 428 -6.16 -16.60 -0.54
N LYS A 429 -5.42 -17.71 -0.64
CA LYS A 429 -5.70 -18.85 -1.53
C LYS A 429 -6.07 -20.10 -0.73
N PRO A 430 -7.17 -20.08 0.04
CA PRO A 430 -7.50 -21.20 0.90
C PRO A 430 -7.82 -22.47 0.11
N GLY A 431 -7.53 -23.63 0.71
CA GLY A 431 -8.04 -24.92 0.24
C GLY A 431 -9.56 -25.04 0.36
N PHE A 432 -10.12 -26.13 -0.18
CA PHE A 432 -11.57 -26.37 -0.20
C PHE A 432 -12.27 -26.20 1.16
N PRO A 433 -11.74 -26.71 2.29
CA PRO A 433 -12.43 -26.61 3.58
C PRO A 433 -12.71 -25.17 4.02
N VAL A 434 -11.78 -24.25 3.79
CA VAL A 434 -11.94 -22.83 4.13
C VAL A 434 -12.81 -22.13 3.08
N ARG A 435 -12.63 -22.41 1.78
CA ARG A 435 -13.44 -21.82 0.71
C ARG A 435 -14.94 -22.10 0.87
N TRP A 436 -15.31 -23.33 1.17
CA TRP A 436 -16.72 -23.70 1.39
C TRP A 436 -17.31 -22.98 2.61
N ARG A 437 -16.53 -22.82 3.68
CA ARG A 437 -16.94 -22.06 4.88
C ARG A 437 -17.11 -20.58 4.59
N LEU A 438 -16.25 -19.96 3.80
CA LEU A 438 -16.42 -18.56 3.37
C LEU A 438 -17.70 -18.38 2.53
N TRP A 439 -18.01 -19.35 1.66
CA TRP A 439 -19.28 -19.36 0.94
C TRP A 439 -20.47 -19.47 1.90
N LEU A 440 -20.41 -20.36 2.89
CA LEU A 440 -21.46 -20.52 3.90
C LEU A 440 -21.63 -19.25 4.73
N PHE A 441 -20.54 -18.63 5.19
CA PHE A 441 -20.56 -17.34 5.88
C PHE A 441 -21.31 -16.29 5.05
N LYS A 442 -21.01 -16.19 3.75
CA LYS A 442 -21.72 -15.27 2.86
C LYS A 442 -23.21 -15.58 2.76
N GLN A 443 -23.63 -16.84 2.77
CA GLN A 443 -25.06 -17.18 2.78
C GLN A 443 -25.73 -16.78 4.10
N ILE A 444 -25.05 -16.99 5.25
CA ILE A 444 -25.55 -16.57 6.57
C ILE A 444 -25.71 -15.04 6.61
N CYS A 445 -24.74 -14.28 6.11
CA CYS A 445 -24.83 -12.82 6.02
C CYS A 445 -26.00 -12.36 5.13
N LYS A 446 -26.23 -13.03 3.99
CA LYS A 446 -27.40 -12.75 3.13
C LYS A 446 -28.72 -13.06 3.82
N LEU A 447 -28.76 -14.11 4.65
CA LEU A 447 -29.95 -14.49 5.38
C LEU A 447 -30.22 -13.51 6.54
N GLN A 448 -29.18 -13.04 7.25
CA GLN A 448 -29.28 -12.01 8.30
C GLN A 448 -30.01 -10.76 7.79
N LYS A 449 -29.73 -10.31 6.56
CA LYS A 449 -30.41 -9.16 5.94
C LYS A 449 -31.93 -9.33 5.81
N LYS A 450 -32.40 -10.57 5.66
CA LYS A 450 -33.81 -10.89 5.44
C LYS A 450 -34.53 -11.25 6.73
N ARG A 451 -33.82 -11.94 7.64
CA ARG A 451 -34.33 -12.42 8.93
C ARG A 451 -33.18 -12.39 9.93
N PRO A 452 -33.33 -11.71 11.09
CA PRO A 452 -32.27 -11.63 12.08
C PRO A 452 -31.99 -13.02 12.68
N LEU A 453 -30.82 -13.55 12.39
CA LEU A 453 -30.25 -14.78 12.95
C LEU A 453 -29.45 -14.52 14.21
N VAL A 454 -28.81 -13.34 14.29
CA VAL A 454 -28.04 -12.85 15.44
C VAL A 454 -28.55 -11.47 15.87
N PRO A 455 -28.31 -11.06 17.13
CA PRO A 455 -28.75 -9.76 17.63
C PRO A 455 -28.17 -8.60 16.81
N PRO A 456 -29.00 -7.60 16.46
CA PRO A 456 -28.53 -6.44 15.71
C PRO A 456 -27.48 -5.66 16.50
N ILE A 457 -26.67 -4.88 15.80
CA ILE A 457 -25.79 -3.90 16.45
C ILE A 457 -26.64 -2.65 16.75
N VAL A 458 -26.66 -2.24 18.01
CA VAL A 458 -27.28 -0.98 18.43
C VAL A 458 -26.18 0.07 18.44
N TRP A 459 -26.30 1.08 17.59
CA TRP A 459 -25.38 2.21 17.54
C TRP A 459 -25.79 3.20 18.62
N GLN A 460 -24.85 3.59 19.49
CA GLN A 460 -25.09 4.67 20.43
C GLN A 460 -25.16 5.98 19.63
N ALA A 461 -26.22 6.77 19.83
CA ALA A 461 -26.27 8.12 19.30
C ALA A 461 -25.13 8.93 19.95
N PRO A 462 -24.39 9.77 19.21
CA PRO A 462 -23.47 10.69 19.85
C PRO A 462 -24.27 11.55 20.84
N ASP A 463 -23.81 11.63 22.09
CA ASP A 463 -24.44 12.49 23.09
C ASP A 463 -24.62 13.89 22.48
N GLU A 464 -25.86 14.36 22.37
CA GLU A 464 -26.13 15.75 22.01
C GLU A 464 -25.38 16.63 23.02
N PRO A 465 -24.68 17.70 22.59
CA PRO A 465 -24.04 18.59 23.52
C PRO A 465 -25.10 19.12 24.48
N MET A 466 -24.88 18.94 25.79
CA MET A 466 -25.73 19.50 26.84
C MET A 466 -25.94 20.98 26.52
N THR A 467 -27.15 21.32 26.07
CA THR A 467 -27.57 22.71 25.96
C THR A 467 -27.60 23.23 27.38
N THR A 468 -26.62 24.07 27.70
CA THR A 468 -26.63 24.88 28.93
C THR A 468 -27.92 25.67 28.90
N THR A 469 -28.90 25.23 29.68
CA THR A 469 -30.09 25.99 29.97
C THR A 469 -29.63 27.14 30.85
N GLU A 470 -29.40 28.30 30.23
CA GLU A 470 -29.27 29.56 30.96
C GLU A 470 -30.58 29.79 31.72
N SER A 471 -30.53 29.55 33.03
CA SER A 471 -31.51 30.07 33.97
C SER A 471 -31.42 31.59 33.99
N SER A 472 -32.24 32.25 33.18
CA SER A 472 -32.52 33.68 33.33
C SER A 472 -33.30 33.88 34.63
N VAL A 473 -32.56 34.11 35.72
CA VAL A 473 -33.09 34.67 36.95
C VAL A 473 -33.49 36.11 36.66
N ARG A 474 -34.79 36.39 36.77
CA ARG A 474 -35.35 37.73 36.78
C ARG A 474 -34.77 38.51 37.96
N HIS A 475 -34.22 39.70 37.69
CA HIS A 475 -34.29 40.84 38.58
C HIS A 475 -34.67 42.08 37.79
#